data_AF-E4XEL8-F1
#
_entry.id   AF-E4XEL8-F1
#
_cell.length_a   1.000
_cell.length_b   1.000
_cell.length_c   1.000
_cell.angle_alpha   90.00
_cell.angle_beta   90.00
_cell.angle_gamma   90.00
#
_symmetry.space_group_name_H-M   'P 1'
#
loop_
_entity.id
_entity.type
_entity.pdbx_description
1 polymer ?
#
loop_
_entity_poly.entity_id
_entity_poly.type
_entity_poly.pdbx_seq_one_letter_code
_entity_poly.pdbx_strand_id
1 'polypeptide(L)'
;MSMGGVDFNLKFWKGHDWKIAEAGWEMEFNGAHGFGGDFGYSLWIGNKGGGPNFTAVVQEIKWTGEATQREEIASVKVGERQLLKYQKRTGFWFVRMNISFCK
;
A
#
# COMPACT_ATOMS: atom_id res chain seq x y z
N MET A 1 21.73 -2.40 12.11
CA MET A 1 21.06 -3.17 13.18
C MET A 1 19.61 -3.36 12.78
N SER A 2 19.14 -4.62 12.82
CA SER A 2 18.04 -5.25 12.05
C SER A 2 17.90 -4.81 10.58
N MET A 3 18.38 -5.67 9.69
CA MET A 3 18.16 -5.58 8.24
C MET A 3 16.69 -5.90 7.92
N GLY A 4 16.11 -5.13 7.00
CA GLY A 4 14.70 -5.12 6.65
C GLY A 4 14.12 -6.48 6.25
N GLY A 5 13.23 -6.99 7.08
CA GLY A 5 12.29 -8.06 6.76
C GLY A 5 10.91 -7.45 6.50
N VAL A 6 10.13 -8.09 5.62
CA VAL A 6 8.72 -7.77 5.42
C VAL A 6 8.00 -8.04 6.74
N ASP A 7 7.42 -7.02 7.36
CA ASP A 7 6.63 -7.16 8.59
C ASP A 7 5.31 -7.87 8.28
N PHE A 8 4.64 -7.50 7.18
CA PHE A 8 3.43 -8.18 6.72
C PHE A 8 3.17 -7.97 5.22
N ASN A 9 2.37 -8.87 4.65
CA ASN A 9 1.97 -8.86 3.26
C ASN A 9 0.48 -8.54 3.13
N LEU A 10 0.15 -7.58 2.28
CA LEU A 10 -1.22 -7.31 1.88
C LEU A 10 -1.40 -7.59 0.39
N LYS A 11 -2.50 -8.24 0.02
CA LYS A 11 -2.90 -8.44 -1.37
C LYS A 11 -4.33 -7.97 -1.55
N PHE A 12 -4.54 -7.07 -2.50
CA PHE A 12 -5.85 -6.51 -2.83
C PHE A 12 -6.21 -6.76 -4.29
N TRP A 13 -7.51 -6.88 -4.56
CA TRP A 13 -8.01 -6.79 -5.93
C TRP A 13 -8.02 -5.33 -6.38
N LYS A 14 -7.85 -5.08 -7.69
CA LYS A 14 -7.61 -3.74 -8.24
C LYS A 14 -8.71 -2.71 -7.91
N GLY A 15 -9.95 -3.19 -7.72
CA GLY A 15 -11.13 -2.38 -7.46
C GLY A 15 -11.65 -2.56 -6.03
N HIS A 16 -10.75 -2.80 -5.09
CA HIS A 16 -11.08 -2.82 -3.67
C HIS A 16 -10.81 -1.44 -3.07
N ASP A 17 -11.79 -0.93 -2.33
CA ASP A 17 -11.59 0.14 -1.36
C ASP A 17 -11.90 -0.42 0.03
N TRP A 18 -10.91 -0.40 0.91
CA TRP A 18 -10.97 -1.06 2.22
C TRP A 18 -10.56 -0.07 3.30
N LYS A 19 -11.32 -0.03 4.39
CA LYS A 19 -11.02 0.78 5.56
C LYS A 19 -11.23 -0.05 6.82
N ILE A 20 -10.24 -0.06 7.69
CA ILE A 20 -10.27 -0.76 8.97
C ILE A 20 -9.79 0.19 10.05
N ALA A 21 -10.47 0.18 11.19
CA ALA A 21 -10.08 0.90 12.39
C ALA A 21 -10.14 -0.06 13.58
N GLU A 22 -9.01 -0.25 14.28
CA GLU A 22 -8.90 -1.18 15.40
C GLU A 22 -7.90 -0.64 16.43
N ALA A 23 -8.25 -0.66 17.72
CA ALA A 23 -7.40 -0.17 18.81
C ALA A 23 -6.74 1.22 18.56
N GLY A 24 -7.45 2.13 17.89
CA GLY A 24 -6.97 3.48 17.55
C GLY A 24 -6.07 3.56 16.30
N TRP A 25 -5.69 2.41 15.73
CA TRP A 25 -5.03 2.35 14.43
C TRP A 25 -6.06 2.35 13.31
N GLU A 26 -5.71 2.98 12.19
CA GLU A 26 -6.48 3.01 10.97
C GLU A 26 -5.61 2.58 9.79
N MET A 27 -6.18 1.76 8.93
CA MET A 27 -5.62 1.40 7.63
C MET A 27 -6.67 1.63 6.56
N GLU A 28 -6.29 2.29 5.48
CA GLU A 28 -7.18 2.52 4.34
C GLU A 28 -6.44 2.21 3.04
N PHE A 29 -6.98 1.28 2.26
CA PHE A 29 -6.53 0.99 0.91
C PHE A 29 -7.55 1.53 -0.07
N ASN A 30 -7.10 2.33 -1.03
CA ASN A 30 -7.95 2.73 -2.16
C ASN A 30 -7.41 2.12 -3.45
N GLY A 31 -8.29 1.46 -4.17
CA GLY A 31 -8.05 0.78 -5.42
C GLY A 31 -7.92 1.76 -6.59
N ALA A 32 -7.47 1.25 -7.73
CA ALA A 32 -7.33 2.03 -8.95
C ALA A 32 -8.68 2.11 -9.69
N HIS A 33 -9.68 2.75 -9.08
CA HIS A 33 -10.97 3.03 -9.70
C HIS A 33 -10.82 4.21 -10.67
N GLY A 34 -10.83 3.90 -11.96
CA GLY A 34 -10.75 4.92 -13.01
C GLY A 34 -12.08 5.63 -13.19
N PHE A 35 -12.26 6.79 -12.56
CA PHE A 35 -13.01 7.96 -13.08
C PHE A 35 -12.55 9.19 -12.28
N GLY A 36 -11.45 9.82 -12.71
CA GLY A 36 -10.94 11.04 -12.06
C GLY A 36 -9.45 11.37 -12.27
N GLY A 37 -8.65 10.45 -12.83
CA GLY A 37 -7.31 10.77 -13.33
C GLY A 37 -6.12 10.12 -12.60
N ASP A 38 -6.28 9.64 -11.36
CA ASP A 38 -5.19 8.95 -10.66
C ASP A 38 -5.33 7.43 -10.85
N PHE A 39 -4.71 6.92 -11.92
CA PHE A 39 -4.53 5.49 -12.16
C PHE A 39 -3.52 4.91 -11.16
N GLY A 40 -3.89 4.77 -9.89
CA GLY A 40 -2.97 4.31 -8.85
C GLY A 40 -3.65 3.65 -7.67
N TYR A 41 -2.86 2.95 -6.87
CA TYR A 41 -3.25 2.43 -5.58
C TYR A 41 -2.74 3.37 -4.49
N SER A 42 -3.50 3.53 -3.42
CA SER A 42 -3.01 4.20 -2.21
C SER A 42 -3.21 3.33 -0.99
N LEU A 43 -2.24 3.39 -0.08
CA LEU A 43 -2.32 2.76 1.23
C LEU A 43 -2.00 3.79 2.31
N TRP A 44 -2.93 3.94 3.23
CA TRP A 44 -2.82 4.71 4.44
C TRP A 44 -2.64 3.79 5.63
N ILE A 45 -1.72 4.15 6.52
CA ILE A 45 -1.58 3.53 7.84
C ILE A 45 -1.30 4.65 8.85
N GLY A 46 -2.00 4.66 9.98
CA GLY A 46 -1.73 5.62 11.04
C GLY A 46 -2.56 5.41 12.30
N ASN A 47 -2.30 6.24 13.32
CA ASN A 47 -3.05 6.33 14.57
C ASN A 47 -3.17 7.83 14.92
N LYS A 48 -4.06 8.19 15.85
CA LYS A 48 -4.24 9.54 16.42
C LYS A 48 -2.95 10.17 16.97
N GLY A 49 -1.96 9.37 17.36
CA GLY A 49 -0.66 9.84 17.83
C GLY A 49 0.40 10.04 16.74
N GLY A 50 0.05 9.82 15.48
CA GLY A 50 1.01 9.63 14.39
C GLY A 50 1.18 8.17 14.00
N GLY A 51 1.55 7.91 12.74
CA GLY A 51 1.93 6.58 12.23
C GLY A 51 3.43 6.45 11.96
N PRO A 52 4.03 5.26 12.15
CA PRO A 52 5.42 4.99 11.80
C PRO A 52 5.57 5.09 10.28
N ASN A 53 6.66 5.72 9.83
CA ASN A 53 7.06 5.66 8.43
C ASN A 53 7.19 4.19 8.03
N PHE A 54 6.81 3.87 6.80
CA PHE A 54 6.98 2.52 6.26
C PHE A 54 7.46 2.57 4.83
N THR A 55 8.13 1.51 4.39
CA THR A 55 8.33 1.25 2.96
C THR A 55 7.47 0.07 2.56
N ALA A 56 7.13 -0.02 1.28
CA ALA A 56 6.57 -1.24 0.74
C ALA A 56 7.20 -1.60 -0.60
N VAL A 57 7.45 -2.88 -0.79
CA VAL A 57 7.71 -3.45 -2.11
C VAL A 57 6.37 -3.80 -2.75
N VAL A 58 5.98 -3.01 -3.74
CA VAL A 58 4.73 -3.13 -4.48
C VAL A 58 4.94 -4.02 -5.70
N GLN A 59 4.00 -4.93 -5.93
CA GLN A 59 3.94 -5.78 -7.11
C GLN A 59 2.52 -5.81 -7.64
N GLU A 60 2.36 -5.60 -8.93
CA GLU A 60 1.11 -5.90 -9.60
C GLU A 60 1.09 -7.36 -10.05
N ILE A 61 -0.07 -8.02 -9.95
CA ILE A 61 -0.21 -9.46 -10.17
C ILE A 61 -1.38 -9.73 -11.13
N LYS A 62 -1.14 -10.54 -12.15
CA LYS A 62 -2.14 -11.02 -13.11
C LYS A 62 -3.12 -12.00 -12.46
N TRP A 63 -4.24 -12.26 -13.14
CA TRP A 63 -5.18 -13.30 -12.72
C TRP A 63 -4.53 -14.69 -12.66
N THR A 64 -3.53 -14.93 -13.52
CA THR A 64 -2.74 -16.17 -13.58
C THR A 64 -1.77 -16.34 -12.40
N GLY A 65 -1.57 -15.30 -11.58
CA GLY A 65 -0.61 -15.31 -10.47
C GLY A 65 0.79 -14.81 -10.82
N GLU A 66 1.08 -14.55 -12.10
CA GLU A 66 2.33 -13.88 -12.51
C GLU A 66 2.42 -12.48 -11.91
N ALA A 67 3.52 -12.19 -11.22
CA ALA A 67 3.82 -10.87 -10.67
C ALA A 67 4.81 -10.13 -11.58
N THR A 68 4.67 -8.82 -11.68
CA THR A 68 5.60 -7.98 -12.44
C THR A 68 6.60 -7.27 -11.55
N GLN A 69 7.29 -6.28 -12.16
CA GLN A 69 8.34 -5.48 -11.57
C GLN A 69 8.00 -5.03 -10.15
N ARG A 70 8.97 -5.23 -9.26
CA ARG A 70 8.95 -4.78 -7.88
C ARG A 70 9.37 -3.33 -7.84
N GLU A 71 8.58 -2.50 -7.18
CA GLU A 71 8.95 -1.11 -6.88
C GLU A 71 8.92 -0.93 -5.37
N GLU A 72 10.03 -0.45 -4.80
CA GLU A 72 10.08 -0.09 -3.39
C GLU A 72 9.72 1.39 -3.23
N ILE A 73 8.73 1.66 -2.39
CA ILE A 73 8.16 3.00 -2.22
C ILE A 73 8.10 3.30 -0.74
N ALA A 74 8.61 4.46 -0.35
CA ALA A 74 8.48 4.97 1.02
C ALA A 74 7.15 5.71 1.19
N SER A 75 6.57 5.61 2.39
CA SER A 75 5.43 6.41 2.78
C SER A 75 5.84 7.88 2.97
N VAL A 76 4.90 8.78 2.72
CA VAL A 76 5.01 10.21 2.98
C VAL A 76 4.03 10.59 4.06
N LYS A 77 4.48 11.39 5.03
CA LYS A 77 3.61 11.92 6.06
C LYS A 77 2.62 12.92 5.47
N VAL A 78 1.33 12.71 5.71
CA VAL A 78 0.26 13.64 5.35
C VAL A 78 -0.65 13.81 6.56
N GLY A 79 -0.60 15.00 7.16
CA GLY A 79 -1.20 15.24 8.47
C GLY A 79 -0.56 14.34 9.54
N GLU A 80 -1.37 13.56 10.24
CA GLU A 80 -0.94 12.60 11.27
C GLU A 80 -0.72 11.18 10.73
N ARG A 81 -0.93 10.95 9.44
CA ARG A 81 -0.90 9.61 8.83
C ARG A 81 0.23 9.46 7.82
N GLN A 82 0.54 8.22 7.48
CA GLN A 82 1.53 7.86 6.47
C GLN A 82 0.82 7.34 5.22
N LEU A 83 1.16 7.93 4.07
CA LEU A 83 0.59 7.62 2.78
C LEU A 83 1.63 7.02 1.85
N LEU A 84 1.33 5.85 1.30
CA LEU A 84 2.02 5.32 0.15
C LEU A 84 1.10 5.42 -1.07
N LYS A 85 1.55 6.10 -2.12
CA LYS A 85 0.90 6.08 -3.43
C LYS A 85 1.75 5.29 -4.42
N TYR A 86 1.11 4.44 -5.19
CA TYR A 86 1.73 3.74 -6.30
C TYR A 86 0.92 3.99 -7.56
N GLN A 87 1.58 4.48 -8.61
CA GLN A 87 0.94 4.61 -9.91
C GLN A 87 0.90 3.26 -10.60
N LYS A 88 -0.31 2.83 -10.95
CA LYS A 88 -0.57 1.59 -11.67
C LYS A 88 0.09 1.66 -13.03
N ARG A 89 0.88 0.65 -13.38
CA ARG A 89 1.63 0.63 -14.66
C ARG A 89 0.94 -0.20 -15.74
N THR A 90 0.12 -1.17 -15.36
CA THR A 90 -0.42 -2.17 -16.31
C THR A 90 -1.90 -2.50 -16.03
N GLY A 91 -2.53 -3.32 -16.87
CA GLY A 91 -3.92 -3.78 -16.70
C GLY A 91 -4.14 -4.88 -15.66
N PHE A 92 -3.27 -5.07 -14.66
CA PHE A 92 -3.37 -6.20 -13.73
C PHE A 92 -4.50 -6.10 -12.71
N TRP A 93 -4.80 -7.27 -12.13
CA TRP A 93 -6.02 -7.55 -11.36
C TRP A 93 -5.80 -7.45 -9.85
N PHE A 94 -4.57 -7.65 -9.39
CA PHE A 94 -4.23 -7.55 -7.98
C PHE A 94 -3.00 -6.68 -7.79
N VAL A 95 -2.92 -6.08 -6.60
CA VAL A 95 -1.70 -5.46 -6.09
C VAL A 95 -1.30 -6.17 -4.80
N ARG A 96 -0.01 -6.44 -4.66
CA ARG A 96 0.62 -6.94 -3.45
C ARG A 96 1.56 -5.88 -2.91
N MET A 97 1.46 -5.61 -1.62
CA MET A 97 2.33 -4.69 -0.90
C MET A 97 3.00 -5.46 0.24
N ASN A 98 4.32 -5.63 0.15
CA ASN A 98 5.12 -6.17 1.24
C ASN A 98 5.62 -5.00 2.09
N ILE A 99 5.07 -4.82 3.29
CA ILE A 99 5.28 -3.63 4.10
C ILE A 99 6.37 -3.89 5.13
N SER A 100 7.22 -2.89 5.35
CA SER A 100 8.25 -2.87 6.37
C SER A 100 8.19 -1.50 7.08
N PHE A 101 8.06 -1.49 8.40
CA PHE A 101 8.10 -0.25 9.18
C PHE A 101 9.55 0.21 9.35
N CYS A 102 9.76 1.51 9.13
CA CYS A 102 11.03 2.15 9.40
C CYS A 102 11.19 2.28 10.93
N LYS A 103 12.40 1.97 11.42
CA LYS A 103 12.76 2.12 12.84
C LYS A 103 13.16 3.55 13.17
#